data_AF-A0A3D4NSB4-F1
#
_entry.id   AF-A0A3D4NSB4-F1
#
_cell.length_a   1.000
_cell.length_b   1.000
_cell.length_c   1.000
_cell.angle_alpha   90.00
_cell.angle_beta   90.00
_cell.angle_gamma   90.00
#
_symmetry.space_group_name_H-M   'P 1'
#
loop_
_entity.id
_entity.type
_entity.pdbx_description
1 polymer ?
#
loop_
_entity_poly.entity_id
_entity_poly.type
_entity_poly.pdbx_seq_one_letter_code
_entity_poly.pdbx_strand_id
1 'polypeptide(L)' 'YRHLDPTTAEYDRLTGRNPRYWIDMDDATFKQVINEMHQRVDSIDTFERPNLMARYVTYAD' A
#
# COMPACT_ATOMS: atom_id res chain seq x y z
N TYR A 1 15.45 -7.70 11.93
CA TYR A 1 14.26 -8.33 12.51
C TYR A 1 13.05 -7.44 12.28
N ARG A 2 11.92 -7.96 11.78
CA ARG A 2 10.71 -7.14 11.49
C ARG A 2 10.09 -6.46 12.71
N HIS A 3 10.27 -6.99 13.92
CA HIS A 3 9.85 -6.32 15.16
C HIS A 3 10.63 -5.03 15.46
N LEU A 4 11.72 -4.77 14.73
CA LEU A 4 12.47 -3.51 14.80
C LEU A 4 11.92 -2.45 13.84
N ASP A 5 10.97 -2.82 12.97
CA ASP A 5 10.21 -1.89 12.16
C ASP A 5 8.83 -1.67 12.83
N PRO A 6 8.70 -0.62 13.67
CA PRO A 6 7.46 -0.35 14.39
C PRO A 6 6.29 -0.09 13.44
N THR A 7 6.54 0.48 12.26
CA THR A 7 5.52 0.76 11.24
C THR A 7 4.93 -0.55 10.71
N THR A 8 5.79 -1.52 10.39
CA THR A 8 5.33 -2.84 9.94
C THR A 8 4.60 -3.58 11.06
N ALA A 9 5.09 -3.50 12.30
CA ALA A 9 4.47 -4.18 13.45
C ALA A 9 3.08 -3.62 13.81
N GLU A 10 2.91 -2.29 13.78
CA GLU A 10 1.60 -1.66 14.00
C GLU A 10 0.63 -1.97 12.85
N TYR A 11 1.10 -1.92 11.61
CA TYR A 11 0.28 -2.28 10.46
C TYR A 11 -0.18 -3.75 10.52
N ASP A 12 0.71 -4.67 10.89
CA ASP A 12 0.39 -6.09 11.10
C ASP A 12 -0.66 -6.26 12.20
N ARG A 13 -0.54 -5.53 13.32
CA ARG A 13 -1.53 -5.54 14.40
C ARG A 13 -2.89 -5.01 13.95
N LEU A 14 -2.92 -3.92 13.19
CA LEU A 14 -4.16 -3.31 12.70
C LEU A 14 -4.88 -4.19 11.67
N THR A 15 -4.13 -4.87 10.83
CA THR A 15 -4.65 -5.73 9.76
C THR A 15 -4.82 -7.19 10.17
N GLY A 16 -4.37 -7.56 11.38
CA GLY A 16 -4.37 -8.95 11.87
C GLY A 16 -3.41 -9.87 11.10
N ARG A 17 -2.44 -9.29 10.38
CA ARG A 17 -1.50 -10.04 9.54
C ARG A 17 -0.45 -10.72 10.42
N ASN A 18 -0.21 -12.02 10.17
CA ASN A 18 0.82 -12.77 10.90
C ASN A 18 2.20 -12.11 10.70
N PRO A 19 3.01 -11.89 11.75
CA PRO A 19 4.36 -11.33 11.61
C PRO A 19 5.30 -12.13 10.68
N ARG A 20 5.01 -13.41 10.47
CA ARG A 20 5.73 -14.29 9.54
C ARG A 20 5.06 -14.43 8.18
N TYR A 21 3.98 -13.71 7.91
CA TYR A 21 3.18 -13.81 6.69
C TYR A 21 4.02 -13.85 5.42
N TRP A 22 5.03 -12.97 5.31
CA TRP A 22 5.92 -12.94 4.14
C TRP A 22 7.04 -13.99 4.16
N ILE A 23 7.41 -14.48 5.35
CA ILE A 23 8.50 -15.46 5.52
C ILE A 23 8.00 -16.87 5.23
N ASP A 24 6.77 -17.16 5.63
CA ASP A 24 6.14 -18.48 5.47
C ASP A 24 5.37 -18.59 4.13
N MET A 25 5.27 -17.50 3.37
CA MET A 25 4.63 -17.47 2.06
C MET A 25 5.52 -18.11 0.98
N ASP A 26 4.92 -18.93 0.14
CA ASP A 26 5.61 -19.53 -1.01
C ASP A 26 5.79 -18.52 -2.16
N ASP A 27 6.74 -18.82 -3.06
CA ASP A 27 7.11 -17.92 -4.16
C ASP A 27 5.96 -17.66 -5.16
N ALA A 28 5.05 -18.63 -5.36
CA ALA A 28 3.91 -18.46 -6.26
C ALA A 28 2.88 -17.51 -5.66
N THR A 29 2.55 -17.67 -4.38
CA THR A 29 1.68 -16.74 -3.65
C THR A 29 2.30 -15.35 -3.56
N PHE A 30 3.62 -15.26 -3.35
CA PHE A 30 4.33 -13.97 -3.34
C PHE A 30 4.16 -13.22 -4.67
N LYS A 31 4.40 -13.90 -5.80
CA LYS A 31 4.24 -13.32 -7.14
C LYS A 31 2.81 -12.87 -7.41
N GLN A 32 1.81 -13.62 -6.96
CA GLN A 32 0.41 -13.25 -7.11
C GLN A 32 0.10 -11.95 -6.35
N VAL A 33 0.54 -11.85 -5.10
CA VAL A 33 0.32 -10.65 -4.27
C VAL A 33 1.00 -9.41 -4.86
N ILE A 34 2.20 -9.56 -5.41
CA ILE A 34 2.90 -8.46 -6.11
C ILE A 34 2.15 -8.05 -7.39
N ASN A 35 1.70 -9.02 -8.20
CA ASN A 35 0.92 -8.72 -9.40
C ASN A 35 -0.38 -7.98 -9.08
N GLU A 36 -1.09 -8.38 -8.03
CA GLU A 36 -2.29 -7.67 -7.57
C GLU A 36 -1.97 -6.24 -7.14
N MET A 37 -0.85 -6.02 -6.42
CA MET A 37 -0.41 -4.67 -6.08
C MET A 37 -0.11 -3.82 -7.31
N HIS A 38 0.59 -4.36 -8.31
CA HIS A 38 0.84 -3.65 -9.56
C HIS A 38 -0.45 -3.32 -10.30
N GLN A 39 -1.38 -4.28 -10.42
CA GLN A 39 -2.68 -4.03 -11.04
C GLN A 39 -3.48 -2.94 -10.32
N ARG A 40 -3.42 -2.89 -8.98
CA ARG A 40 -4.03 -1.82 -8.21
C ARG A 40 -3.38 -0.47 -8.47
N VAL A 41 -2.06 -0.42 -8.66
CA VAL A 41 -1.36 0.83 -9.01
C VAL A 41 -1.71 1.28 -10.41
N ASP A 42 -1.72 0.36 -11.37
CA ASP A 42 -2.09 0.62 -12.76
C ASP A 42 -3.56 1.05 -12.89
N SER A 43 -4.45 0.54 -12.02
CA SER A 43 -5.86 0.92 -11.98
C SER A 43 -6.13 2.22 -11.22
N ILE A 44 -5.13 2.81 -10.55
CA ILE A 44 -5.27 4.16 -9.99
C ILE A 44 -5.37 5.14 -11.15
N ASP A 45 -6.60 5.51 -11.47
CA ASP A 45 -6.88 6.66 -12.32
C ASP A 45 -6.53 7.94 -11.55
N THR A 46 -5.52 8.65 -12.02
CA THR A 46 -5.10 9.94 -11.46
C THR A 46 -5.75 11.13 -12.15
N PHE A 47 -6.41 10.93 -13.30
CA PHE A 47 -7.06 12.00 -14.05
C PHE A 47 -8.35 12.47 -13.37
N GLU A 48 -9.09 11.56 -12.74
CA GLU A 48 -10.31 11.91 -11.99
C GLU A 48 -10.05 12.25 -10.51
N ARG A 49 -8.79 12.22 -10.05
CA ARG A 49 -8.49 12.51 -8.64
C ARG A 49 -8.77 13.99 -8.34
N PRO A 50 -9.67 14.30 -7.39
CA PRO A 50 -9.97 15.67 -7.03
C PRO A 50 -8.73 16.35 -6.44
N ASN A 51 -8.43 17.55 -6.91
CA ASN A 51 -7.34 18.35 -6.36
C ASN A 51 -7.69 18.82 -4.94
N LEU A 52 -7.17 18.11 -3.93
CA LEU A 52 -7.38 18.42 -2.51
C LEU A 52 -6.74 19.75 -2.07
N MET A 53 -5.86 20.35 -2.87
CA MET A 53 -5.26 21.66 -2.64
C MET A 53 -6.10 22.81 -3.22
N ALA A 54 -7.05 22.53 -4.11
CA ALA A 54 -7.94 23.56 -4.67
C ALA A 54 -8.78 24.28 -3.61
N ARG A 55 -9.00 23.67 -2.44
CA ARG A 55 -9.68 24.30 -1.29
C ARG A 55 -8.79 25.22 -0.45
N TYR A 56 -7.48 25.21 -0.68
CA TYR A 56 -6.49 25.93 0.14
C TYR A 56 -5.61 26.89 -0.65
N VAL A 57 -5.54 26.75 -1.98
CA VAL A 57 -4.66 27.53 -2.84
C VAL A 57 -5.43 28.07 -4.03
N THR A 58 -5.23 29.34 -4.34
CA THR A 58 -5.69 29.97 -5.58
C THR A 58 -4.67 29.71 -6.69
N TYR A 59 -5.09 29.01 -7.74
CA TYR A 59 -4.29 28.87 -8.96
C TYR A 59 -4.45 30.14 -9.80
N ALA A 60 -3.34 30.80 -10.14
CA ALA A 60 -3.33 31.84 -11.16
C ALA A 60 -3.20 31.17 -12.53
N ASP A 61 -4.01 31.63 -13.49
CA ASP A 61 -4.05 31.17 -14.90
C ASP A 61 -2.80 31.62 -15.69
#